data_AF-G1WKR4-F1
#
_entry.id   AF-G1WKR4-F1
#
_cell.length_a   1.000
_cell.length_b   1.000
_cell.length_c   1.000
_cell.angle_alpha   90.00
_cell.angle_beta   90.00
_cell.angle_gamma   90.00
#
_symmetry.space_group_name_H-M   'P 1'
#
loop_
_entity.id
_entity.type
_entity.pdbx_description
1 polymer ?
#
loop_
_entity_poly.entity_id
_entity_poly.type
_entity_poly.pdbx_seq_one_letter_code
_entity_poly.pdbx_strand_id
1 'polypeptide(L)'
;MPRFLYYGGIETFSAAYKPAAQGRGEPGRQKGRIHPMRLLICDRPRAEFESPGVAALFDAAFCLEDVDDAPCPGVAGDLGETADRLAASLDGADELWIASRSFCGQVSAPVMRALELARDGRHGGGRVDKRALPERSLHTWLYGVDQNAYEEQGLARMLAARLASELGANLAECRVVDTFDLRLFKRLGSLPHGGATSAAHIPLPPAPSAPAGTARSIALLDAGAPNDAARALLDDFEDALLAYDRLSSRALDAANITEPPRFERLCCHGAKGAANEAPDAGPVLDALATCDTLVIGCPVQLGALPSRLVRTLQDWMSATRLRDGMRIYAICTTNECDPGQAHLSLEVLRLFCHDNNLVWGGGLCVAGAAAVAAFAHTERMGRKRRGCSEAIDRLIGAVRAGLSIADAARRFGSTDPLAPSNIINAPCALPAWAYKLMCARFNRA
;
A
#
# COMPACT_ATOMS: atom_id res chain seq x y z
N MET A 1 -13.85 -5.59 36.48
CA MET A 1 -14.11 -6.94 35.92
C MET A 1 -15.23 -6.83 34.90
N PRO A 2 -14.97 -6.79 33.60
CA PRO A 2 -16.03 -6.87 32.61
C PRO A 2 -16.40 -8.33 32.37
N ARG A 3 -17.71 -8.58 32.44
CA ARG A 3 -18.35 -9.86 32.15
C ARG A 3 -18.29 -10.12 30.65
N PHE A 4 -17.62 -11.20 30.27
CA PHE A 4 -17.78 -11.83 28.97
C PHE A 4 -19.24 -12.26 28.80
N LEU A 5 -19.96 -11.65 27.86
CA LEU A 5 -21.23 -12.18 27.37
C LEU A 5 -20.94 -13.01 26.11
N TYR A 6 -20.84 -14.31 26.36
CA TYR A 6 -20.89 -15.38 25.37
C TYR A 6 -22.19 -15.30 24.55
N TYR A 7 -22.05 -15.27 23.22
CA TYR A 7 -22.90 -16.02 22.29
C TYR A 7 -21.91 -16.96 21.58
N GLY A 8 -21.95 -18.29 21.65
CA GLY A 8 -23.10 -19.17 21.77
C GLY A 8 -23.50 -19.71 20.39
N GLY A 9 -22.61 -20.46 19.74
CA GLY A 9 -22.99 -21.31 18.59
C GLY A 9 -22.01 -21.42 17.40
N ILE A 10 -20.72 -21.73 17.61
CA ILE A 10 -19.90 -22.40 16.57
C ILE A 10 -19.14 -23.57 17.24
N GLU A 11 -19.89 -24.47 17.85
CA GLU A 11 -19.42 -25.86 18.02
C GLU A 11 -20.09 -26.68 16.92
N THR A 12 -19.39 -26.82 15.78
CA THR A 12 -19.49 -27.92 14.80
C THR A 12 -18.59 -27.71 13.58
N PHE A 13 -17.36 -27.22 13.78
CA PHE A 13 -16.30 -27.42 12.79
C PHE A 13 -15.60 -28.75 13.10
N SER A 14 -16.17 -29.86 12.62
CA SER A 14 -15.43 -31.13 12.46
C SER A 14 -16.11 -32.16 11.54
N ALA A 15 -17.40 -32.03 11.18
CA ALA A 15 -18.09 -33.10 10.46
C ALA A 15 -19.12 -32.60 9.43
N ALA A 16 -18.67 -32.07 8.29
CA ALA A 16 -19.39 -32.17 7.00
C ALA A 16 -18.67 -31.45 5.85
N TYR A 17 -17.44 -31.86 5.52
CA TYR A 17 -16.98 -31.76 4.13
C TYR A 17 -16.16 -33.01 3.78
N LYS A 18 -16.88 -34.12 3.57
CA LYS A 18 -16.32 -35.24 2.80
C LYS A 18 -16.53 -34.89 1.32
N PRO A 19 -15.47 -34.84 0.50
CA PRO A 19 -15.67 -34.78 -0.95
C PRO A 19 -16.43 -36.05 -1.36
N ALA A 20 -17.60 -35.88 -1.95
CA ALA A 20 -18.44 -36.99 -2.36
C ALA A 20 -17.70 -37.83 -3.41
N ALA A 21 -17.33 -39.05 -3.03
CA ALA A 21 -16.88 -40.08 -3.94
C ALA A 21 -17.98 -40.35 -4.99
N GLN A 22 -17.57 -40.49 -6.25
CA GLN A 22 -18.41 -40.90 -7.36
C GLN A 22 -19.16 -42.20 -7.04
N GLY A 23 -20.49 -42.11 -6.94
CA GLY A 23 -21.41 -43.23 -6.85
C GLY A 23 -22.62 -42.97 -7.74
N ARG A 24 -22.85 -43.87 -8.71
CA ARG A 24 -23.97 -43.86 -9.65
C ARG A 24 -25.31 -44.09 -8.92
N GLY A 25 -26.38 -43.42 -9.38
CA GLY A 25 -27.76 -43.89 -9.21
C GLY A 25 -28.79 -42.88 -8.68
N GLU A 26 -29.37 -42.08 -9.59
CA GLU A 26 -30.81 -41.74 -9.73
C GLU A 26 -31.64 -41.10 -8.58
N PRO A 27 -32.85 -40.56 -8.83
CA PRO A 27 -33.04 -39.11 -9.00
C PRO A 27 -33.97 -38.46 -7.95
N GLY A 28 -33.92 -37.12 -7.89
CA GLY A 28 -34.92 -36.31 -7.17
C GLY A 28 -34.39 -35.60 -5.92
N ARG A 29 -33.55 -34.58 -6.11
CA ARG A 29 -33.27 -33.60 -5.05
C ARG A 29 -33.45 -32.20 -5.62
N GLN A 30 -34.41 -31.47 -5.06
CA GLN A 30 -34.50 -30.02 -5.20
C GLN A 30 -33.11 -29.43 -4.97
N LYS A 31 -32.57 -28.71 -5.96
CA LYS A 31 -31.38 -27.89 -5.82
C LYS A 31 -31.70 -26.82 -4.78
N GLY A 32 -31.42 -27.08 -3.51
CA GLY A 32 -31.34 -26.03 -2.51
C GLY A 32 -30.34 -24.99 -3.02
N ARG A 33 -30.79 -23.75 -3.22
CA ARG A 33 -29.89 -22.64 -3.50
C ARG A 33 -28.97 -22.53 -2.28
N ILE A 34 -27.72 -22.92 -2.43
CA ILE A 34 -26.68 -22.58 -1.46
C ILE A 34 -26.59 -21.05 -1.51
N HIS A 35 -26.90 -20.39 -0.40
CA HIS A 35 -26.73 -18.94 -0.29
C HIS A 35 -25.23 -18.66 -0.28
N PRO A 36 -24.74 -17.69 -1.09
CA PRO A 36 -23.32 -17.37 -1.14
C PRO A 36 -22.85 -16.81 0.21
N MET A 37 -21.67 -17.23 0.67
CA MET A 37 -21.09 -16.73 1.91
C MET A 37 -20.55 -15.31 1.71
N ARG A 38 -21.04 -14.37 2.52
CA ARG A 38 -20.72 -12.94 2.44
C ARG A 38 -19.82 -12.49 3.59
N LEU A 39 -18.65 -11.98 3.25
CA LEU A 39 -17.70 -11.41 4.20
C LEU A 39 -17.62 -9.89 4.04
N LEU A 40 -17.76 -9.16 5.14
CA LEU A 40 -17.52 -7.72 5.21
C LEU A 40 -16.17 -7.40 5.89
N ILE A 41 -15.42 -6.48 5.30
CA ILE A 41 -14.27 -5.81 5.95
C ILE A 41 -14.55 -4.31 5.94
N CYS A 42 -14.46 -3.66 7.10
CA CYS A 42 -14.75 -2.24 7.23
C CYS A 42 -13.94 -1.50 8.30
N ASP A 43 -13.85 -0.18 8.15
CA ASP A 43 -13.20 0.75 9.09
C ASP A 43 -14.20 1.51 9.97
N ARG A 44 -15.41 0.98 10.10
CA ARG A 44 -16.46 1.51 10.98
C ARG A 44 -16.55 0.65 12.23
N PRO A 45 -17.01 1.23 13.36
CA PRO A 45 -17.18 0.47 14.59
C PRO A 45 -18.30 -0.57 14.45
N ARG A 46 -18.14 -1.72 15.09
CA ARG A 46 -19.07 -2.85 15.01
C ARG A 46 -20.52 -2.47 15.37
N ALA A 47 -20.69 -1.57 16.33
CA ALA A 47 -21.99 -1.10 16.79
C ALA A 47 -22.88 -0.54 15.67
N GLU A 48 -22.30 -0.02 14.59
CA GLU A 48 -23.07 0.49 13.44
C GLU A 48 -23.73 -0.64 12.63
N PHE A 49 -23.11 -1.83 12.59
CA PHE A 49 -23.60 -2.99 11.83
C PHE A 49 -24.49 -3.93 12.65
N GLU A 50 -24.47 -3.82 13.97
CA GLU A 50 -25.36 -4.58 14.88
C GLU A 50 -26.82 -4.10 14.84
N SER A 51 -27.11 -3.04 14.07
CA SER A 51 -28.47 -2.55 13.89
C SER A 51 -29.39 -3.58 13.21
N PRO A 52 -30.67 -3.69 13.63
CA PRO A 52 -31.61 -4.65 13.07
C PRO A 52 -31.70 -4.56 11.54
N GLY A 53 -31.34 -5.65 10.86
CA GLY A 53 -31.40 -5.80 9.40
C GLY A 53 -30.13 -5.44 8.63
N VAL A 54 -29.04 -5.03 9.30
CA VAL A 54 -27.70 -4.94 8.68
C VAL A 54 -26.87 -6.17 9.06
N ALA A 55 -26.92 -6.61 10.32
CA ALA A 55 -26.24 -7.82 10.80
C ALA A 55 -26.65 -9.10 10.04
N ALA A 56 -27.86 -9.14 9.46
CA ALA A 56 -28.35 -10.26 8.66
C ALA A 56 -27.87 -10.25 7.19
N LEU A 57 -27.14 -9.22 6.76
CA LEU A 57 -26.66 -9.09 5.38
C LEU A 57 -25.37 -9.86 5.11
N PHE A 58 -24.59 -10.13 6.17
CA PHE A 58 -23.26 -10.72 6.10
C PHE A 58 -23.16 -11.92 7.02
N ASP A 59 -22.47 -12.97 6.57
CA ASP A 59 -22.21 -14.17 7.37
C ASP A 59 -21.03 -13.95 8.33
N ALA A 60 -20.10 -13.07 7.97
CA ALA A 60 -18.99 -12.62 8.80
C ALA A 60 -18.64 -11.15 8.53
N ALA A 61 -18.17 -10.45 9.55
CA ALA A 61 -17.71 -9.06 9.45
C ALA A 61 -16.48 -8.82 10.32
N PHE A 62 -15.50 -8.10 9.77
CA PHE A 62 -14.34 -7.57 10.48
C PHE A 62 -14.41 -6.06 10.48
N CYS A 63 -14.47 -5.48 11.67
CA CYS A 63 -14.64 -4.06 11.92
C CYS A 63 -13.33 -3.45 12.42
N LEU A 64 -13.33 -2.13 12.64
CA LEU A 64 -12.16 -1.38 13.10
C LEU A 64 -11.51 -2.01 14.34
N GLU A 65 -12.33 -2.40 15.31
CA GLU A 65 -11.89 -2.96 16.59
C GLU A 65 -11.13 -4.27 16.42
N ASP A 66 -11.59 -5.13 15.51
CA ASP A 66 -10.94 -6.43 15.26
C ASP A 66 -9.53 -6.26 14.69
N VAL A 67 -9.28 -5.18 13.95
CA VAL A 67 -8.06 -4.96 13.18
C VAL A 67 -7.03 -4.14 13.95
N ASP A 68 -7.47 -3.14 14.72
CA ASP A 68 -6.59 -2.33 15.56
C ASP A 68 -6.01 -3.15 16.74
N ASP A 69 -6.75 -4.15 17.24
CA ASP A 69 -6.28 -5.05 18.30
C ASP A 69 -5.31 -6.14 17.78
N ALA A 70 -5.19 -6.31 16.47
CA ALA A 70 -4.41 -7.39 15.86
C ALA A 70 -2.91 -7.09 15.82
N PRO A 71 -2.04 -8.07 16.19
CA PRO A 71 -0.60 -7.86 16.20
C PRO A 71 -0.08 -7.53 14.79
N CYS A 72 0.88 -6.60 14.77
CA CYS A 72 1.50 -6.16 13.54
C CYS A 72 2.42 -7.23 12.89
N PRO A 73 2.27 -7.55 11.59
CA PRO A 73 3.18 -8.38 10.82
C PRO A 73 4.50 -7.64 10.60
N GLY A 74 5.56 -8.42 10.42
CA GLY A 74 6.94 -7.93 10.31
C GLY A 74 7.79 -8.13 11.56
N VAL A 75 7.23 -8.68 12.64
CA VAL A 75 8.00 -9.22 13.77
C VAL A 75 7.78 -10.71 13.76
N ALA A 76 8.85 -11.50 13.66
CA ALA A 76 8.79 -12.95 13.78
C ALA A 76 8.00 -13.31 15.05
N GLY A 77 6.79 -13.83 14.84
CA GLY A 77 5.80 -14.03 15.90
C GLY A 77 4.53 -14.63 15.32
N ASP A 78 3.74 -15.25 16.20
CA ASP A 78 2.39 -15.71 15.92
C ASP A 78 1.57 -14.55 15.32
N LEU A 79 1.04 -14.73 14.11
CA LEU A 79 0.21 -13.75 13.40
C LEU A 79 -1.07 -13.43 14.20
N GLY A 80 -1.35 -14.24 15.23
CA GLY A 80 -2.46 -14.08 16.15
C GLY A 80 -3.74 -14.63 15.57
N GLU A 81 -4.67 -14.98 16.45
CA GLU A 81 -5.97 -15.58 16.11
C GLU A 81 -6.75 -14.76 15.07
N THR A 82 -6.65 -13.42 15.12
CA THR A 82 -7.35 -12.55 14.16
C THR A 82 -6.88 -12.76 12.72
N ALA A 83 -5.58 -12.90 12.48
CA ALA A 83 -5.04 -13.07 11.13
C ALA A 83 -5.48 -14.41 10.54
N ASP A 84 -5.44 -15.48 11.33
CA ASP A 84 -5.89 -16.81 10.93
C ASP A 84 -7.40 -16.83 10.64
N ARG A 85 -8.20 -16.19 11.51
CA ARG A 85 -9.65 -16.06 11.29
C ARG A 85 -9.98 -15.24 10.06
N LEU A 86 -9.26 -14.15 9.81
CA LEU A 86 -9.40 -13.32 8.60
C LEU A 86 -9.09 -14.14 7.35
N ALA A 87 -7.95 -14.84 7.34
CA ALA A 87 -7.53 -15.68 6.23
C ALA A 87 -8.56 -16.79 5.95
N ALA A 88 -8.99 -17.52 6.98
CA ALA A 88 -10.00 -18.58 6.85
C ALA A 88 -11.35 -18.06 6.34
N SER A 89 -11.80 -16.91 6.85
CA SER A 89 -13.06 -16.28 6.40
C SER A 89 -12.96 -15.82 4.95
N LEU A 90 -11.80 -15.27 4.55
CA LEU A 90 -11.56 -14.87 3.17
C LEU A 90 -11.49 -16.05 2.23
N ASP A 91 -10.91 -17.18 2.62
CA ASP A 91 -10.85 -18.38 1.78
C ASP A 91 -12.24 -19.00 1.58
N GLY A 92 -13.11 -18.94 2.59
CA GLY A 92 -14.49 -19.44 2.52
C GLY A 92 -15.50 -18.52 1.82
N ALA A 93 -15.19 -17.23 1.62
CA ALA A 93 -16.14 -16.26 1.09
C ALA A 93 -16.39 -16.41 -0.43
N ASP A 94 -17.67 -16.34 -0.82
CA ASP A 94 -18.12 -16.25 -2.22
C ASP A 94 -18.28 -14.78 -2.65
N GLU A 95 -18.72 -13.91 -1.74
CA GLU A 95 -18.81 -12.47 -1.95
C GLU A 95 -17.99 -11.74 -0.89
N LEU A 96 -17.04 -10.92 -1.34
CA LEU A 96 -16.26 -10.04 -0.48
C LEU A 96 -16.78 -8.61 -0.59
N TRP A 97 -17.07 -8.01 0.55
CA TRP A 97 -17.55 -6.65 0.69
C TRP A 97 -16.52 -5.82 1.44
N ILE A 98 -16.12 -4.69 0.86
CA ILE A 98 -15.23 -3.72 1.49
C ILE A 98 -15.98 -2.40 1.63
N ALA A 99 -16.06 -1.89 2.85
CA ALA A 99 -16.56 -0.55 3.13
C ALA A 99 -15.47 0.26 3.82
N SER A 100 -14.98 1.30 3.17
CA SER A 100 -13.81 2.01 3.65
C SER A 100 -13.87 3.50 3.36
N ARG A 101 -13.46 4.32 4.32
CA ARG A 101 -13.18 5.73 4.07
C ARG A 101 -12.04 5.80 3.07
N SER A 102 -12.17 6.64 2.06
CA SER A 102 -11.09 6.81 1.10
C SER A 102 -9.93 7.62 1.68
N PHE A 103 -8.74 7.24 1.28
CA PHE A 103 -7.53 8.04 1.43
C PHE A 103 -6.94 8.22 0.03
N CYS A 104 -7.17 9.36 -0.59
CA CYS A 104 -6.68 9.68 -1.93
C CYS A 104 -6.94 8.52 -2.91
N GLY A 105 -8.17 7.99 -2.91
CA GLY A 105 -8.62 6.92 -3.80
C GLY A 105 -8.32 5.49 -3.31
N GLN A 106 -7.47 5.28 -2.32
CA GLN A 106 -7.26 3.95 -1.75
C GLN A 106 -8.19 3.70 -0.53
N VAL A 107 -8.24 2.45 -0.04
CA VAL A 107 -8.92 2.11 1.22
C VAL A 107 -8.15 2.66 2.43
N SER A 108 -8.84 2.97 3.52
CA SER A 108 -8.25 3.44 4.76
C SER A 108 -7.22 2.48 5.36
N ALA A 109 -6.37 3.02 6.24
CA ALA A 109 -5.34 2.24 6.93
C ALA A 109 -5.89 0.98 7.64
N PRO A 110 -7.01 1.02 8.40
CA PRO A 110 -7.56 -0.18 9.02
C PRO A 110 -7.99 -1.26 8.03
N VAL A 111 -8.64 -0.89 6.93
CA VAL A 111 -9.04 -1.89 5.93
C VAL A 111 -7.83 -2.47 5.21
N MET A 112 -6.85 -1.64 4.84
CA MET A 112 -5.59 -2.12 4.26
C MET A 112 -4.88 -3.08 5.22
N ARG A 113 -4.87 -2.75 6.52
CA ARG A 113 -4.29 -3.56 7.58
C ARG A 113 -4.92 -4.95 7.67
N ALA A 114 -6.25 -5.03 7.59
CA ALA A 114 -6.97 -6.30 7.57
C ALA A 114 -6.59 -7.17 6.37
N LEU A 115 -6.44 -6.54 5.20
CA LEU A 115 -6.07 -7.22 3.95
C LEU A 115 -4.62 -7.73 3.99
N GLU A 116 -3.70 -6.95 4.55
CA GLU A 116 -2.32 -7.37 4.80
C GLU A 116 -2.26 -8.57 5.76
N LEU A 117 -2.98 -8.50 6.89
CA LEU A 117 -3.08 -9.60 7.86
C LEU A 117 -3.62 -10.89 7.22
N ALA A 118 -4.68 -10.76 6.44
CA ALA A 118 -5.25 -11.91 5.75
C ALA A 118 -4.33 -12.54 4.72
N ARG A 119 -3.52 -11.73 4.02
CA ARG A 119 -2.50 -12.25 3.10
C ARG A 119 -1.41 -12.97 3.89
N ASP A 120 -0.95 -12.39 4.99
CA ASP A 120 0.11 -12.96 5.81
C ASP A 120 -0.33 -14.26 6.50
N GLY A 121 -1.58 -14.34 6.97
CA GLY A 121 -2.22 -15.57 7.47
C GLY A 121 -2.27 -16.68 6.42
N ARG A 122 -2.48 -16.33 5.15
CA ARG A 122 -2.41 -17.30 4.03
C ARG A 122 -0.99 -17.85 3.81
N HIS A 123 0.06 -17.20 4.29
CA HIS A 123 1.42 -17.77 4.19
C HIS A 123 1.67 -18.91 5.19
N GLY A 124 0.77 -19.16 6.16
CA GLY A 124 0.76 -20.33 7.05
C GLY A 124 0.06 -21.58 6.47
N GLY A 125 -0.69 -21.45 5.36
CA GLY A 125 -1.45 -22.53 4.75
C GLY A 125 -1.31 -22.56 3.22
N GLY A 126 -0.91 -23.71 2.68
CA GLY A 126 -0.74 -24.04 1.26
C GLY A 126 -1.23 -23.07 0.16
N ARG A 127 -0.34 -22.84 -0.81
CA ARG A 127 -0.57 -22.20 -2.13
C ARG A 127 -2.03 -22.24 -2.61
N VAL A 128 -2.63 -21.06 -2.77
CA VAL A 128 -3.78 -20.88 -3.66
C VAL A 128 -3.32 -21.08 -5.11
N ASP A 129 -3.91 -22.06 -5.78
CA ASP A 129 -3.59 -22.40 -7.17
C ASP A 129 -4.14 -21.31 -8.10
N LYS A 130 -3.25 -20.52 -8.72
CA LYS A 130 -3.62 -19.37 -9.59
C LYS A 130 -4.40 -19.77 -10.86
N ARG A 131 -4.65 -21.06 -11.09
CA ARG A 131 -5.24 -21.60 -12.33
C ARG A 131 -6.74 -21.82 -12.32
N ALA A 132 -7.39 -21.63 -11.18
CA ALA A 132 -8.85 -21.48 -11.10
C ALA A 132 -9.11 -20.30 -10.17
N LEU A 133 -9.30 -19.10 -10.74
CA LEU A 133 -9.88 -18.01 -9.96
C LEU A 133 -11.25 -18.51 -9.47
N PRO A 134 -11.53 -18.52 -8.16
CA PRO A 134 -12.88 -18.81 -7.69
C PRO A 134 -13.85 -17.82 -8.34
N GLU A 135 -15.12 -18.21 -8.51
CA GLU A 135 -16.22 -17.33 -8.92
C GLU A 135 -16.55 -16.31 -7.80
N ARG A 136 -15.53 -15.76 -7.12
CA ARG A 136 -15.69 -14.79 -6.04
C ARG A 136 -15.92 -13.40 -6.60
N SER A 137 -16.91 -12.69 -6.07
CA SER A 137 -17.12 -11.28 -6.37
C SER A 137 -16.49 -10.38 -5.30
N LEU A 138 -15.89 -9.27 -5.73
CA LEU A 138 -15.51 -8.16 -4.86
C LEU A 138 -16.44 -6.98 -5.10
N HIS A 139 -17.05 -6.50 -4.02
CA HIS A 139 -17.82 -5.27 -3.95
C HIS A 139 -17.07 -4.28 -3.06
N THR A 140 -16.61 -3.18 -3.65
CA THR A 140 -15.87 -2.14 -2.93
C THR A 140 -16.70 -0.88 -2.83
N TRP A 141 -16.75 -0.30 -1.63
CA TRP A 141 -17.45 0.93 -1.36
C TRP A 141 -16.54 1.89 -0.61
N LEU A 142 -16.13 2.93 -1.33
CA LEU A 142 -15.31 4.00 -0.81
C LEU A 142 -16.18 5.20 -0.49
N TYR A 143 -16.02 5.74 0.72
CA TYR A 143 -16.79 6.90 1.16
C TYR A 143 -15.90 8.05 1.63
N GLY A 144 -16.47 9.26 1.67
CA GLY A 144 -15.73 10.48 2.04
C GLY A 144 -14.89 11.07 0.91
N VAL A 145 -15.12 10.63 -0.32
CA VAL A 145 -14.56 11.22 -1.55
C VAL A 145 -15.56 12.23 -2.07
N ASP A 146 -15.11 13.43 -2.43
CA ASP A 146 -15.96 14.40 -3.12
C ASP A 146 -16.43 13.81 -4.46
N GLN A 147 -17.75 13.76 -4.68
CA GLN A 147 -18.34 13.30 -5.94
C GLN A 147 -17.86 14.06 -7.19
N ASN A 148 -17.26 15.23 -7.03
CA ASN A 148 -16.66 16.00 -8.12
C ASN A 148 -15.14 15.73 -8.29
N ALA A 149 -14.50 15.06 -7.34
CA ALA A 149 -13.10 14.65 -7.42
C ALA A 149 -12.94 13.44 -8.36
N TYR A 150 -13.07 13.69 -9.66
CA TYR A 150 -12.97 12.67 -10.71
C TYR A 150 -11.67 11.85 -10.62
N GLU A 151 -10.59 12.49 -10.19
CA GLU A 151 -9.28 11.85 -10.09
C GLU A 151 -9.26 10.77 -9.02
N GLU A 152 -9.73 11.11 -7.83
CA GLU A 152 -9.80 10.21 -6.70
C GLU A 152 -10.72 9.01 -7.03
N GLN A 153 -11.84 9.26 -7.72
CA GLN A 153 -12.74 8.22 -8.19
C GLN A 153 -12.12 7.29 -9.23
N GLY A 154 -11.34 7.84 -10.17
CA GLY A 154 -10.61 7.06 -11.16
C GLY A 154 -9.62 6.12 -10.49
N LEU A 155 -8.82 6.66 -9.57
CA LEU A 155 -7.82 5.91 -8.82
C LEU A 155 -8.46 4.82 -7.93
N ALA A 156 -9.57 5.15 -7.27
CA ALA A 156 -10.40 4.20 -6.52
C ALA A 156 -10.79 2.97 -7.32
N ARG A 157 -11.33 3.16 -8.53
CA ARG A 157 -11.74 2.05 -9.38
C ARG A 157 -10.54 1.20 -9.83
N MET A 158 -9.42 1.83 -10.14
CA MET A 158 -8.18 1.13 -10.51
C MET A 158 -7.63 0.28 -9.35
N LEU A 159 -7.58 0.85 -8.15
CA LEU A 159 -7.12 0.15 -6.95
C LEU A 159 -8.08 -0.97 -6.54
N ALA A 160 -9.40 -0.77 -6.64
CA ALA A 160 -10.38 -1.81 -6.38
C ALA A 160 -10.24 -2.99 -7.38
N ALA A 161 -10.05 -2.70 -8.66
CA ALA A 161 -9.81 -3.73 -9.68
C ALA A 161 -8.50 -4.49 -9.41
N ARG A 162 -7.47 -3.76 -8.99
CA ARG A 162 -6.19 -4.35 -8.62
C ARG A 162 -6.33 -5.27 -7.42
N LEU A 163 -7.00 -4.78 -6.37
CA LEU A 163 -7.25 -5.54 -5.16
C LEU A 163 -8.07 -6.81 -5.44
N ALA A 164 -9.10 -6.72 -6.29
CA ALA A 164 -9.86 -7.90 -6.73
C ALA A 164 -8.93 -8.98 -7.29
N SER A 165 -8.04 -8.60 -8.21
CA SER A 165 -7.07 -9.53 -8.81
C SER A 165 -6.12 -10.15 -7.76
N GLU A 166 -5.65 -9.37 -6.79
CA GLU A 166 -4.76 -9.85 -5.71
C GLU A 166 -5.48 -10.80 -4.74
N LEU A 167 -6.77 -10.60 -4.54
CA LEU A 167 -7.62 -11.43 -3.69
C LEU A 167 -8.21 -12.64 -4.41
N GLY A 168 -7.91 -12.81 -5.70
CA GLY A 168 -8.45 -13.89 -6.52
C GLY A 168 -9.95 -13.76 -6.80
N ALA A 169 -10.45 -12.53 -6.91
CA ALA A 169 -11.85 -12.19 -7.13
C ALA A 169 -12.05 -11.39 -8.43
N ASN A 170 -13.28 -11.38 -8.93
CA ASN A 170 -13.70 -10.44 -9.96
C ASN A 170 -14.29 -9.19 -9.31
N LEU A 171 -13.86 -8.00 -9.73
CA LEU A 171 -14.49 -6.76 -9.28
C LEU A 171 -15.92 -6.71 -9.85
N ALA A 172 -16.90 -6.94 -8.99
CA ALA A 172 -18.31 -6.84 -9.36
C ALA A 172 -18.77 -5.38 -9.32
N GLU A 173 -18.35 -4.63 -8.30
CA GLU A 173 -18.76 -3.24 -8.14
C GLU A 173 -17.71 -2.42 -7.38
N CYS A 174 -17.50 -1.18 -7.82
CA CYS A 174 -16.77 -0.16 -7.07
C CYS A 174 -17.63 1.11 -7.01
N ARG A 175 -18.14 1.43 -5.83
CA ARG A 175 -18.90 2.66 -5.56
C ARG A 175 -18.06 3.66 -4.80
N VAL A 176 -18.15 4.92 -5.22
CA VAL A 176 -17.55 6.05 -4.53
C VAL A 176 -18.67 7.01 -4.14
N VAL A 177 -18.77 7.35 -2.86
CA VAL A 177 -19.87 8.15 -2.30
C VAL A 177 -19.35 9.21 -1.33
N ASP A 178 -20.06 10.33 -1.18
CA ASP A 178 -19.64 11.37 -0.21
C ASP A 178 -19.83 10.89 1.22
N THR A 179 -20.96 10.23 1.51
CA THR A 179 -21.36 9.81 2.86
C THR A 179 -21.59 8.32 2.94
N PHE A 180 -21.20 7.72 4.07
CA PHE A 180 -21.51 6.34 4.38
C PHE A 180 -22.97 6.21 4.85
N ASP A 181 -23.80 5.44 4.13
CA ASP A 181 -25.17 5.09 4.55
C ASP A 181 -25.40 3.59 4.45
N LEU A 182 -25.57 2.95 5.61
CA LEU A 182 -25.82 1.51 5.71
C LEU A 182 -27.12 1.06 5.03
N ARG A 183 -28.11 1.96 4.85
CA ARG A 183 -29.38 1.64 4.18
C ARG A 183 -29.19 1.41 2.69
N LEU A 184 -28.13 1.98 2.10
CA LEU A 184 -27.79 1.75 0.70
C LEU A 184 -27.26 0.33 0.46
N PHE A 185 -26.74 -0.39 1.48
CA PHE A 185 -26.46 -1.83 1.36
C PHE A 185 -27.74 -2.63 1.02
N LYS A 186 -28.90 -2.24 1.59
CA LYS A 186 -30.16 -2.97 1.35
C LYS A 186 -30.65 -2.88 -0.11
N ARG A 187 -30.12 -1.96 -0.92
CA ARG A 187 -30.50 -1.72 -2.32
C ARG A 187 -29.60 -2.44 -3.34
N LEU A 188 -28.67 -3.29 -2.89
CA LEU A 188 -27.60 -3.90 -3.71
C LEU A 188 -28.05 -4.96 -4.74
N GLY A 189 -29.35 -5.19 -4.90
CA GLY A 189 -29.88 -6.21 -5.84
C GLY A 189 -30.24 -5.73 -7.25
N SER A 190 -30.15 -4.44 -7.60
CA SER A 190 -30.86 -3.97 -8.80
C SER A 190 -30.32 -2.74 -9.56
N LEU A 191 -29.00 -2.50 -9.64
CA LEU A 191 -28.51 -1.36 -10.44
C LEU A 191 -27.44 -1.78 -11.48
N PRO A 192 -27.53 -1.25 -12.72
CA PRO A 192 -26.71 -1.69 -13.84
C PRO A 192 -25.24 -1.31 -13.69
N HIS A 193 -24.40 -2.18 -14.22
CA HIS A 193 -22.94 -2.15 -14.13
C HIS A 193 -22.37 -1.10 -15.10
N GLY A 194 -21.81 -0.02 -14.58
CA GLY A 194 -20.97 0.89 -15.36
C GLY A 194 -19.58 0.28 -15.52
N GLY A 195 -19.25 -0.19 -16.71
CA GLY A 195 -17.96 -0.80 -17.03
C GLY A 195 -16.78 0.10 -16.67
N ALA A 196 -15.72 -0.51 -16.14
CA ALA A 196 -14.48 0.18 -15.83
C ALA A 196 -13.88 0.81 -17.10
N THR A 197 -13.97 2.12 -17.22
CA THR A 197 -13.21 2.86 -18.22
C THR A 197 -11.76 2.91 -17.78
N SER A 198 -10.92 2.20 -18.51
CA SER A 198 -9.48 2.48 -18.58
C SER A 198 -9.29 3.96 -18.96
N ALA A 199 -8.48 4.69 -18.21
CA ALA A 199 -7.90 5.91 -18.73
C ALA A 199 -6.57 6.24 -18.06
N ALA A 200 -5.61 6.51 -18.93
CA ALA A 200 -4.29 7.07 -18.68
C ALA A 200 -4.28 8.26 -17.70
N HIS A 201 -3.07 8.56 -17.21
CA HIS A 201 -2.60 9.80 -16.55
C HIS A 201 -3.72 10.81 -16.26
N ILE A 202 -4.13 10.93 -15.00
CA ILE A 202 -5.14 11.90 -14.60
C ILE A 202 -4.46 13.27 -14.39
N PRO A 203 -4.76 14.28 -15.22
CA PRO A 203 -4.05 15.56 -15.18
C PRO A 203 -4.52 16.41 -14.00
N LEU A 204 -3.66 16.55 -12.98
CA LEU A 204 -3.87 17.47 -11.87
C LEU A 204 -3.61 18.94 -12.28
N PRO A 205 -4.22 19.91 -11.57
CA PRO A 205 -3.79 21.31 -11.59
C PRO A 205 -2.29 21.44 -11.33
N PRO A 206 -1.64 22.51 -11.84
CA PRO A 206 -0.22 22.72 -11.64
C PRO A 206 0.12 22.73 -10.15
N ALA A 207 1.18 21.99 -9.79
CA ALA A 207 1.66 21.87 -8.42
C ALA A 207 1.95 23.25 -7.81
N PRO A 208 1.80 23.42 -6.48
CA PRO A 208 2.17 24.64 -5.79
C PRO A 208 3.65 24.99 -6.06
N SER A 209 3.98 26.28 -6.00
CA SER A 209 5.35 26.75 -6.24
C SER A 209 6.32 26.11 -5.25
N ALA A 210 7.29 25.34 -5.76
CA ALA A 210 8.28 24.70 -4.93
C ALA A 210 9.18 25.73 -4.22
N PRO A 211 9.56 25.50 -2.93
CA PRO A 211 10.43 26.41 -2.21
C PRO A 211 11.78 26.52 -2.91
N ALA A 212 12.15 27.71 -3.38
CA ALA A 212 13.38 27.90 -4.16
C ALA A 212 14.63 27.42 -3.39
N GLY A 213 15.49 26.62 -4.02
CA GLY A 213 16.74 26.15 -3.43
C GLY A 213 17.01 24.66 -3.62
N THR A 214 18.24 24.26 -3.33
CA THR A 214 18.69 22.86 -3.29
C THR A 214 18.18 22.19 -2.01
N ALA A 215 17.74 20.93 -2.10
CA ALA A 215 17.33 20.18 -0.91
C ALA A 215 18.55 19.92 -0.01
N ARG A 216 18.57 20.50 1.19
CA ARG A 216 19.66 20.32 2.17
C ARG A 216 19.19 19.72 3.50
N SER A 217 17.89 19.67 3.76
CA SER A 217 17.30 19.12 4.99
C SER A 217 16.30 18.04 4.63
N ILE A 218 16.76 16.79 4.57
CA ILE A 218 16.02 15.70 3.95
C ILE A 218 15.54 14.72 5.03
N ALA A 219 14.23 14.54 5.15
CA ALA A 219 13.65 13.47 5.93
C ALA A 219 13.57 12.19 5.09
N LEU A 220 14.04 11.07 5.62
CA LEU A 220 13.91 9.74 5.03
C LEU A 220 12.89 8.94 5.82
N LEU A 221 11.72 8.66 5.24
CA LEU A 221 10.69 7.86 5.88
C LEU A 221 10.73 6.41 5.40
N ASP A 222 11.10 5.50 6.29
CA ASP A 222 11.03 4.06 6.08
C ASP A 222 9.65 3.53 6.47
N ALA A 223 8.88 3.12 5.46
CA ALA A 223 7.59 2.46 5.61
C ALA A 223 7.65 0.93 5.41
N GLY A 224 8.85 0.36 5.26
CA GLY A 224 9.08 -1.08 5.10
C GLY A 224 8.95 -1.85 6.39
N ALA A 225 9.27 -3.14 6.36
CA ALA A 225 9.58 -3.93 7.56
C ALA A 225 11.09 -3.85 7.85
N PRO A 226 11.56 -4.26 9.05
CA PRO A 226 12.99 -4.35 9.30
C PRO A 226 13.65 -5.29 8.26
N ASN A 227 14.70 -4.82 7.58
CA ASN A 227 15.41 -5.50 6.49
C ASN A 227 14.68 -5.59 5.13
N ASP A 228 13.71 -4.71 4.88
CA ASP A 228 13.06 -4.61 3.57
C ASP A 228 13.95 -3.93 2.50
N ALA A 229 13.70 -4.23 1.24
CA ALA A 229 14.36 -3.65 0.08
C ALA A 229 14.20 -2.12 0.02
N ALA A 230 13.05 -1.59 0.46
CA ALA A 230 12.82 -0.15 0.52
C ALA A 230 13.83 0.55 1.43
N ARG A 231 14.13 -0.03 2.60
CA ARG A 231 15.16 0.46 3.52
C ARG A 231 16.54 0.42 2.90
N ALA A 232 16.91 -0.69 2.25
CA ALA A 232 18.21 -0.82 1.58
C ALA A 232 18.38 0.23 0.46
N LEU A 233 17.31 0.61 -0.23
CA LEU A 233 17.35 1.66 -1.25
C LEU A 233 17.43 3.07 -0.65
N LEU A 234 16.79 3.30 0.50
CA LEU A 234 16.96 4.56 1.25
C LEU A 234 18.40 4.71 1.77
N ASP A 235 19.00 3.61 2.25
CA ASP A 235 20.41 3.58 2.66
C ASP A 235 21.33 3.91 1.47
N ASP A 236 21.13 3.23 0.33
CA ASP A 236 21.89 3.50 -0.90
C ASP A 236 21.69 4.93 -1.41
N PHE A 237 20.48 5.48 -1.28
CA PHE A 237 20.17 6.86 -1.65
C PHE A 237 20.95 7.87 -0.79
N GLU A 238 20.92 7.71 0.54
CA GLU A 238 21.64 8.59 1.47
C GLU A 238 23.15 8.55 1.23
N ASP A 239 23.73 7.35 1.19
CA ASP A 239 25.17 7.14 1.00
C ASP A 239 25.64 7.74 -0.34
N ALA A 240 24.88 7.49 -1.42
CA ALA A 240 25.19 8.01 -2.73
C ALA A 240 25.07 9.53 -2.80
N LEU A 241 24.03 10.12 -2.21
CA LEU A 241 23.83 11.56 -2.20
C LEU A 241 24.98 12.24 -1.45
N LEU A 242 25.36 11.74 -0.27
CA LEU A 242 26.50 12.24 0.50
C LEU A 242 27.82 12.11 -0.29
N ALA A 243 28.03 10.99 -0.98
CA ALA A 243 29.21 10.80 -1.82
C ALA A 243 29.25 11.82 -2.98
N TYR A 244 28.13 12.02 -3.68
CA TYR A 244 28.07 13.00 -4.77
C TYR A 244 28.22 14.44 -4.30
N ASP A 245 27.73 14.76 -3.09
CA ASP A 245 27.94 16.07 -2.49
C ASP A 245 29.42 16.33 -2.23
N ARG A 246 30.14 15.36 -1.64
CA ARG A 246 31.59 15.43 -1.43
C ARG A 246 32.36 15.61 -2.73
N LEU A 247 32.00 14.86 -3.78
CA LEU A 247 32.61 14.97 -5.12
C LEU A 247 32.32 16.33 -5.78
N SER A 248 31.19 16.96 -5.43
CA SER A 248 30.79 18.27 -5.96
C SER A 248 31.25 19.44 -5.10
N SER A 249 32.03 19.21 -4.04
CA SER A 249 32.45 20.23 -3.05
C SER A 249 32.92 21.53 -3.67
N ARG A 250 33.82 21.48 -4.66
CA ARG A 250 34.32 22.70 -5.36
C ARG A 250 33.22 23.51 -6.06
N ALA A 251 32.23 22.84 -6.64
CA ALA A 251 31.11 23.51 -7.28
C ALA A 251 30.11 24.08 -6.27
N LEU A 252 29.96 23.41 -5.12
CA LEU A 252 29.14 23.86 -3.99
C LEU A 252 29.77 25.07 -3.29
N ASP A 253 31.09 25.07 -3.10
CA ASP A 253 31.85 26.20 -2.56
C ASP A 253 31.66 27.45 -3.43
N ALA A 254 31.73 27.28 -4.77
CA ALA A 254 31.47 28.37 -5.71
C ALA A 254 30.03 28.90 -5.66
N ALA A 255 29.08 28.07 -5.20
CA ALA A 255 27.68 28.44 -4.98
C ALA A 255 27.39 28.90 -3.54
N ASN A 256 28.42 29.07 -2.69
CA ASN A 256 28.31 29.38 -1.26
C ASN A 256 27.47 28.36 -0.46
N ILE A 257 27.49 27.08 -0.88
CA ILE A 257 26.85 25.98 -0.16
C ILE A 257 27.96 25.21 0.58
N THR A 258 28.13 25.50 1.87
CA THR A 258 29.24 24.98 2.68
C THR A 258 28.86 23.83 3.60
N GLU A 259 27.60 23.74 4.02
CA GLU A 259 27.13 22.67 4.91
C GLU A 259 26.65 21.47 4.11
N PRO A 260 27.06 20.23 4.44
CA PRO A 260 26.55 19.01 3.81
C PRO A 260 25.04 18.85 4.04
N PRO A 261 24.33 18.06 3.21
CA PRO A 261 22.92 17.81 3.42
C PRO A 261 22.74 17.03 4.73
N ARG A 262 21.74 17.44 5.51
CA ARG A 262 21.35 16.79 6.76
C ARG A 262 20.23 15.81 6.48
N PHE A 263 20.30 14.64 7.13
CA PHE A 263 19.33 13.58 7.01
C PHE A 263 18.67 13.30 8.35
N GLU A 264 17.34 13.28 8.36
CA GLU A 264 16.54 12.86 9.50
C GLU A 264 15.83 11.55 9.16
N ARG A 265 16.14 10.48 9.89
CA ARG A 265 15.57 9.15 9.62
C ARG A 265 14.34 8.89 10.46
N LEU A 266 13.23 8.66 9.76
CA LEU A 266 11.92 8.38 10.31
C LEU A 266 11.50 6.96 9.94
N CYS A 267 10.69 6.33 10.79
CA CYS A 267 10.15 5.00 10.54
C CYS A 267 8.66 4.99 10.87
N CYS A 268 7.84 4.35 10.03
CA CYS A 268 6.41 4.14 10.32
C CYS A 268 6.18 3.09 11.43
N HIS A 269 7.26 2.52 11.97
CA HIS A 269 7.21 1.55 13.06
C HIS A 269 7.07 2.30 14.39
N GLY A 270 5.88 2.24 14.99
CA GLY A 270 5.79 2.36 16.44
C GLY A 270 6.69 1.30 17.05
N ALA A 271 7.61 1.70 17.93
CA ALA A 271 8.47 0.77 18.65
C ALA A 271 7.61 -0.34 19.28
N LYS A 272 7.77 -1.58 18.82
CA LYS A 272 7.12 -2.72 19.48
C LYS A 272 7.90 -2.96 20.76
N GLY A 273 7.43 -2.36 21.86
CA GLY A 273 8.16 -2.42 23.12
C GLY A 273 7.53 -1.75 24.35
N ALA A 274 6.29 -1.26 24.32
CA ALA A 274 5.55 -0.97 25.54
C ALA A 274 4.06 -0.82 25.24
N ALA A 275 3.23 -1.66 25.82
CA ALA A 275 1.79 -1.41 25.91
C ALA A 275 1.47 -0.22 26.86
N ASN A 276 2.36 0.75 27.03
CA ASN A 276 2.14 1.89 27.93
C ASN A 276 3.03 3.14 27.73
N GLU A 277 3.87 3.22 26.69
CA GLU A 277 4.55 4.47 26.38
C GLU A 277 4.37 4.76 24.89
N ALA A 278 3.51 5.73 24.60
CA ALA A 278 3.50 6.38 23.30
C ALA A 278 4.93 6.87 23.04
N PRO A 279 5.61 6.45 21.96
CA PRO A 279 6.89 7.05 21.62
C PRO A 279 6.66 8.56 21.54
N ASP A 280 7.49 9.31 22.23
CA ASP A 280 7.36 10.76 22.35
C ASP A 280 7.36 11.35 20.92
N ALA A 281 6.17 11.63 20.40
CA ALA A 281 6.00 12.04 19.01
C ALA A 281 6.53 13.46 18.77
N GLY A 282 6.77 14.22 19.86
CA GLY A 282 7.33 15.58 19.85
C GLY A 282 8.63 15.71 19.03
N PRO A 283 9.73 15.05 19.41
CA PRO A 283 11.03 15.21 18.74
C PRO A 283 11.05 14.80 17.26
N VAL A 284 10.29 13.76 16.87
CA VAL A 284 10.18 13.33 15.47
C VAL A 284 9.45 14.37 14.62
N LEU A 285 8.38 14.96 15.17
CA LEU A 285 7.58 15.96 14.48
C LEU A 285 8.30 17.32 14.42
N ASP A 286 9.12 17.64 15.41
CA ASP A 286 9.95 18.84 15.41
C ASP A 286 11.07 18.73 14.37
N ALA A 287 11.67 17.54 14.19
CA ALA A 287 12.64 17.27 13.14
C ALA A 287 12.02 17.46 11.74
N LEU A 288 10.83 16.88 11.51
CA LEU A 288 10.13 16.97 10.21
C LEU A 288 9.76 18.42 9.84
N ALA A 289 9.41 19.25 10.83
CA ALA A 289 9.11 20.67 10.61
C ALA A 289 10.31 21.48 10.06
N THR A 290 11.54 21.02 10.32
CA THR A 290 12.76 21.67 9.82
C THR A 290 13.18 21.20 8.42
N CYS A 291 12.59 20.11 7.92
CA CYS A 291 12.90 19.56 6.61
C CYS A 291 12.17 20.29 5.47
N ASP A 292 12.83 20.37 4.32
CA ASP A 292 12.27 20.92 3.08
C ASP A 292 11.89 19.83 2.07
N THR A 293 12.39 18.62 2.28
CA THR A 293 12.20 17.47 1.42
C THR A 293 11.95 16.21 2.26
N LEU A 294 10.95 15.43 1.87
CA LEU A 294 10.65 14.10 2.41
C LEU A 294 10.82 13.07 1.29
N VAL A 295 11.63 12.05 1.54
CA VAL A 295 11.79 10.87 0.67
C VAL A 295 11.18 9.66 1.37
N ILE A 296 10.14 9.09 0.78
CA ILE A 296 9.39 7.97 1.35
C ILE A 296 9.85 6.67 0.69
N GLY A 297 10.43 5.75 1.45
CA GLY A 297 10.67 4.38 0.99
C GLY A 297 9.55 3.47 1.45
N CYS A 298 8.82 2.83 0.53
CA CYS A 298 7.73 1.93 0.90
C CYS A 298 7.65 0.66 0.04
N PRO A 299 7.44 -0.52 0.66
CA PRO A 299 7.04 -1.71 -0.08
C PRO A 299 5.59 -1.59 -0.50
N VAL A 300 5.35 -1.69 -1.80
CA VAL A 300 4.00 -1.79 -2.34
C VAL A 300 3.54 -3.24 -2.23
N GLN A 301 2.40 -3.39 -1.60
CA GLN A 301 1.74 -4.65 -1.36
C GLN A 301 0.28 -4.51 -1.75
N LEU A 302 -0.30 -5.53 -2.37
CA LEU A 302 -1.68 -5.49 -2.90
C LEU A 302 -1.94 -4.32 -3.89
N GLY A 303 -0.87 -3.75 -4.48
CA GLY A 303 -0.95 -2.60 -5.40
C GLY A 303 -1.25 -1.25 -4.75
N ALA A 304 -1.16 -1.14 -3.43
CA ALA A 304 -1.47 0.06 -2.66
C ALA A 304 -0.37 0.42 -1.64
N LEU A 305 -0.49 1.58 -1.00
CA LEU A 305 0.42 1.97 0.08
C LEU A 305 0.18 1.09 1.31
N PRO A 306 1.23 0.74 2.06
CA PRO A 306 1.07 -0.07 3.27
C PRO A 306 0.29 0.69 4.33
N SER A 307 -0.55 -0.02 5.08
CA SER A 307 -1.47 0.54 6.08
C SER A 307 -0.80 1.50 7.06
N ARG A 308 0.42 1.18 7.50
CA ARG A 308 1.22 2.01 8.41
C ARG A 308 1.61 3.35 7.84
N LEU A 309 1.98 3.40 6.56
CA LEU A 309 2.32 4.66 5.90
C LEU A 309 1.08 5.54 5.81
N VAL A 310 -0.05 4.95 5.40
CA VAL A 310 -1.33 5.66 5.33
C VAL A 310 -1.70 6.28 6.69
N ARG A 311 -1.61 5.50 7.76
CA ARG A 311 -1.87 5.97 9.13
C ARG A 311 -0.92 7.10 9.53
N THR A 312 0.38 6.92 9.28
CA THR A 312 1.40 7.94 9.58
C THR A 312 1.13 9.26 8.86
N LEU A 313 0.78 9.20 7.57
CA LEU A 313 0.43 10.39 6.79
C LEU A 313 -0.85 11.05 7.32
N GLN A 314 -1.88 10.28 7.66
CA GLN A 314 -3.12 10.81 8.25
C GLN A 314 -2.87 11.50 9.60
N ASP A 315 -2.04 10.90 10.45
CA ASP A 315 -1.69 11.44 11.77
C ASP A 315 -0.91 12.75 11.62
N TRP A 316 0.07 12.81 10.72
CA TRP A 316 0.85 14.02 10.44
C TRP A 316 0.00 15.17 9.90
N MET A 317 -1.03 14.85 9.11
CA MET A 317 -1.94 15.86 8.58
C MET A 317 -2.89 16.39 9.64
N SER A 318 -3.44 15.51 10.47
CA SER A 318 -4.30 15.89 11.59
C SER A 318 -3.56 16.80 12.59
N ALA A 319 -2.24 16.61 12.73
CA ALA A 319 -1.40 17.41 13.59
C ALA A 319 -0.84 18.69 12.92
N THR A 320 -1.18 18.99 11.65
CA THR A 320 -0.65 20.13 10.85
C THR A 320 0.88 20.18 10.80
N ARG A 321 1.53 19.02 10.68
CA ARG A 321 2.99 18.89 10.83
C ARG A 321 3.77 18.93 9.52
N LEU A 322 3.10 18.76 8.38
CA LEU A 322 3.74 18.93 7.08
C LEU A 322 3.71 20.38 6.67
N ARG A 323 4.86 20.90 6.24
CA ARG A 323 4.99 22.28 5.81
C ARG A 323 4.45 22.44 4.40
N ASP A 324 3.67 23.50 4.16
CA ASP A 324 3.24 23.88 2.83
C ASP A 324 4.45 24.00 1.88
N GLY A 325 4.29 23.43 0.68
CA GLY A 325 5.33 23.39 -0.33
C GLY A 325 6.48 22.39 -0.07
N MET A 326 6.44 21.60 1.01
CA MET A 326 7.44 20.54 1.23
C MET A 326 7.46 19.58 0.03
N ARG A 327 8.67 19.24 -0.44
CA ARG A 327 8.82 18.34 -1.59
C ARG A 327 8.75 16.89 -1.16
N ILE A 328 7.93 16.10 -1.85
CA ILE A 328 7.80 14.68 -1.63
C ILE A 328 8.39 13.92 -2.81
N TYR A 329 9.29 13.00 -2.52
CA TYR A 329 9.73 11.97 -3.44
C TYR A 329 9.44 10.60 -2.83
N ALA A 330 9.31 9.59 -3.68
CA ALA A 330 9.06 8.23 -3.18
C ALA A 330 9.90 7.18 -3.90
N ILE A 331 10.28 6.15 -3.16
CA ILE A 331 10.92 4.92 -3.64
C ILE A 331 9.97 3.77 -3.27
N CYS A 332 9.23 3.29 -4.27
CA CYS A 332 8.32 2.18 -4.10
C CYS A 332 9.00 0.88 -4.58
N THR A 333 8.97 -0.16 -3.75
CA THR A 333 9.44 -1.49 -4.15
C THR A 333 8.27 -2.43 -4.41
N THR A 334 8.42 -3.35 -5.35
CA THR A 334 7.44 -4.41 -5.58
C THR A 334 8.11 -5.77 -5.64
N ASN A 335 7.42 -6.78 -5.13
CA ASN A 335 7.85 -8.18 -5.24
C ASN A 335 7.64 -8.73 -6.65
N GLU A 336 6.97 -8.02 -7.55
CA GLU A 336 6.81 -8.43 -8.94
C GLU A 336 8.02 -8.04 -9.79
N CYS A 337 8.17 -8.69 -10.95
CA CYS A 337 9.24 -8.34 -11.90
C CYS A 337 8.93 -7.10 -12.74
N ASP A 338 7.68 -6.66 -12.73
CA ASP A 338 7.20 -5.47 -13.41
C ASP A 338 7.14 -4.29 -12.41
N PRO A 339 7.86 -3.17 -12.65
CA PRO A 339 7.80 -2.00 -11.78
C PRO A 339 6.47 -1.25 -11.87
N GLY A 340 5.67 -1.47 -12.92
CA GLY A 340 4.34 -0.88 -13.09
C GLY A 340 3.37 -1.19 -11.96
N GLN A 341 3.64 -2.25 -11.21
CA GLN A 341 2.84 -2.69 -10.07
C GLN A 341 2.81 -1.70 -8.91
N ALA A 342 3.76 -0.77 -8.86
CA ALA A 342 3.84 0.27 -7.84
C ALA A 342 3.31 1.64 -8.31
N HIS A 343 2.89 1.78 -9.59
CA HIS A 343 2.43 3.07 -10.14
C HIS A 343 1.22 3.63 -9.39
N LEU A 344 0.22 2.81 -9.11
CA LEU A 344 -0.99 3.28 -8.40
C LEU A 344 -0.66 3.80 -7.00
N SER A 345 0.33 3.23 -6.31
CA SER A 345 0.75 3.73 -5.00
C SER A 345 1.45 5.09 -5.08
N LEU A 346 2.24 5.33 -6.14
CA LEU A 346 2.81 6.64 -6.42
C LEU A 346 1.75 7.67 -6.81
N GLU A 347 0.70 7.25 -7.53
CA GLU A 347 -0.46 8.12 -7.82
C GLU A 347 -1.21 8.52 -6.54
N VAL A 348 -1.38 7.60 -5.59
CA VAL A 348 -1.95 7.92 -4.27
C VAL A 348 -1.10 8.98 -3.57
N LEU A 349 0.24 8.83 -3.58
CA LEU A 349 1.13 9.83 -2.98
C LEU A 349 1.08 11.18 -3.72
N ARG A 350 0.93 11.17 -5.05
CA ARG A 350 0.78 12.40 -5.85
C ARG A 350 -0.53 13.12 -5.50
N LEU A 351 -1.65 12.41 -5.43
CA LEU A 351 -2.93 12.99 -5.00
C LEU A 351 -2.83 13.50 -3.55
N PHE A 352 -2.23 12.72 -2.66
CA PHE A 352 -1.95 13.16 -1.29
C PHE A 352 -1.16 14.47 -1.25
N CYS A 353 -0.14 14.63 -2.11
CA CYS A 353 0.60 15.89 -2.19
C CYS A 353 -0.28 17.05 -2.64
N HIS A 354 -1.13 16.81 -3.65
CA HIS A 354 -2.03 17.81 -4.18
C HIS A 354 -3.06 18.29 -3.16
N ASP A 355 -3.72 17.36 -2.49
CA ASP A 355 -4.77 17.65 -1.51
C ASP A 355 -4.24 18.43 -0.28
N ASN A 356 -2.92 18.38 -0.05
CA ASN A 356 -2.27 18.93 1.14
C ASN A 356 -1.23 20.02 0.84
N ASN A 357 -1.30 20.67 -0.33
CA ASN A 357 -0.39 21.75 -0.74
C ASN A 357 1.11 21.40 -0.69
N LEU A 358 1.44 20.12 -0.91
CA LEU A 358 2.82 19.63 -1.00
C LEU A 358 3.25 19.58 -2.47
N VAL A 359 4.56 19.52 -2.71
CA VAL A 359 5.12 19.45 -4.06
C VAL A 359 5.51 18.01 -4.39
N TRP A 360 4.83 17.42 -5.38
CA TRP A 360 5.23 16.12 -5.90
C TRP A 360 6.49 16.23 -6.76
N GLY A 361 7.61 15.71 -6.24
CA GLY A 361 8.89 15.65 -6.92
C GLY A 361 9.02 14.48 -7.91
N GLY A 362 8.22 13.43 -7.73
CA GLY A 362 8.26 12.22 -8.55
C GLY A 362 8.60 10.97 -7.75
N GLY A 363 8.53 9.82 -8.41
CA GLY A 363 8.73 8.53 -7.77
C GLY A 363 9.64 7.60 -8.54
N LEU A 364 10.21 6.64 -7.81
CA LEU A 364 11.01 5.53 -8.34
C LEU A 364 10.29 4.22 -8.00
N CYS A 365 9.93 3.45 -9.02
CA CYS A 365 9.44 2.09 -8.87
C CYS A 365 10.56 1.09 -9.10
N VAL A 366 10.87 0.27 -8.10
CA VAL A 366 11.88 -0.79 -8.20
C VAL A 366 11.22 -2.15 -8.10
N ALA A 367 11.34 -2.93 -9.18
CA ALA A 367 10.85 -4.30 -9.24
C ALA A 367 11.83 -5.30 -8.64
N GLY A 368 11.30 -6.44 -8.19
CA GLY A 368 12.06 -7.53 -7.65
C GLY A 368 12.68 -7.23 -6.29
N ALA A 369 11.90 -6.74 -5.33
CA ALA A 369 12.36 -6.36 -4.00
C ALA A 369 13.27 -7.42 -3.33
N ALA A 370 12.95 -8.72 -3.43
CA ALA A 370 13.81 -9.78 -2.89
C ALA A 370 15.22 -9.82 -3.53
N ALA A 371 15.33 -9.50 -4.82
CA ALA A 371 16.63 -9.41 -5.52
C ALA A 371 17.38 -8.14 -5.10
N VAL A 372 16.68 -7.02 -4.94
CA VAL A 372 17.26 -5.78 -4.44
C VAL A 372 17.89 -6.01 -3.07
N ALA A 373 17.14 -6.59 -2.13
CA ALA A 373 17.65 -6.93 -0.80
C ALA A 373 18.83 -7.90 -0.88
N ALA A 374 18.72 -8.96 -1.68
CA ALA A 374 19.80 -9.95 -1.84
C ALA A 374 21.06 -9.38 -2.48
N PHE A 375 20.96 -8.31 -3.27
CA PHE A 375 22.10 -7.70 -3.96
C PHE A 375 22.59 -6.41 -3.31
N ALA A 376 21.97 -5.92 -2.23
CA ALA A 376 22.28 -4.62 -1.62
C ALA A 376 23.79 -4.41 -1.34
N HIS A 377 24.49 -5.47 -0.94
CA HIS A 377 25.94 -5.47 -0.62
C HIS A 377 26.86 -5.60 -1.85
N THR A 378 26.32 -5.66 -3.06
CA THR A 378 27.11 -5.73 -4.30
C THR A 378 27.36 -4.33 -4.88
N GLU A 379 28.40 -4.21 -5.71
CA GLU A 379 28.82 -2.94 -6.30
C GLU A 379 27.69 -2.24 -7.07
N ARG A 380 27.50 -0.92 -6.82
CA ARG A 380 26.46 -0.10 -7.48
C ARG A 380 26.51 -0.15 -9.00
N MET A 381 27.71 -0.11 -9.58
CA MET A 381 27.95 -0.17 -11.03
C MET A 381 28.19 -1.59 -11.56
N GLY A 382 28.00 -2.61 -10.73
CA GLY A 382 28.06 -4.00 -11.13
C GLY A 382 26.81 -4.46 -11.89
N ARG A 383 26.93 -5.55 -12.67
CA ARG A 383 25.85 -6.08 -13.52
C ARG A 383 24.51 -6.31 -12.79
N LYS A 384 24.55 -6.63 -11.49
CA LYS A 384 23.37 -7.00 -10.69
C LYS A 384 22.59 -5.80 -10.15
N ARG A 385 23.24 -4.64 -9.95
CA ARG A 385 22.59 -3.45 -9.38
C ARG A 385 22.52 -2.26 -10.32
N ARG A 386 23.33 -2.24 -11.39
CA ARG A 386 23.51 -1.07 -12.26
C ARG A 386 22.21 -0.36 -12.63
N GLY A 387 21.21 -1.07 -13.15
CA GLY A 387 19.95 -0.45 -13.55
C GLY A 387 19.17 0.19 -12.40
N CYS A 388 19.21 -0.42 -11.22
CA CYS A 388 18.60 0.14 -10.01
C CYS A 388 19.39 1.35 -9.49
N SER A 389 20.72 1.26 -9.46
CA SER A 389 21.60 2.36 -9.05
C SER A 389 21.46 3.58 -9.97
N GLU A 390 21.43 3.38 -11.30
CA GLU A 390 21.23 4.46 -12.27
C GLU A 390 19.86 5.15 -12.07
N ALA A 391 18.83 4.40 -11.68
CA ALA A 391 17.52 4.95 -11.36
C ALA A 391 17.53 5.76 -10.04
N ILE A 392 18.25 5.28 -9.00
CA ILE A 392 18.51 6.04 -7.78
C ILE A 392 19.27 7.33 -8.10
N ASP A 393 20.29 7.28 -8.94
CA ASP A 393 21.13 8.44 -9.25
C ASP A 393 20.33 9.55 -9.95
N ARG A 394 19.33 9.18 -10.78
CA ARG A 394 18.38 10.13 -11.37
C ARG A 394 17.49 10.78 -10.32
N LEU A 395 16.98 9.99 -9.38
CA LEU A 395 16.21 10.51 -8.24
C LEU A 395 17.06 11.47 -7.41
N ILE A 396 18.32 11.11 -7.11
CA ILE A 396 19.26 11.99 -6.40
C ILE A 396 19.49 13.28 -7.18
N GLY A 397 19.65 13.22 -8.50
CA GLY A 397 19.76 14.41 -9.34
C GLY A 397 18.56 15.36 -9.18
N ALA A 398 17.35 14.82 -9.13
CA ALA A 398 16.12 15.59 -8.92
C ALA A 398 16.06 16.21 -7.51
N VAL A 399 16.32 15.40 -6.48
CA VAL A 399 16.32 15.85 -5.08
C VAL A 399 17.36 16.94 -4.86
N ARG A 400 18.62 16.72 -5.27
CA ARG A 400 19.70 17.70 -5.12
C ARG A 400 19.39 19.02 -5.82
N ALA A 401 18.72 18.97 -6.96
CA ALA A 401 18.32 20.16 -7.71
C ALA A 401 17.06 20.84 -7.15
N GLY A 402 16.33 20.20 -6.23
CA GLY A 402 15.03 20.67 -5.76
C GLY A 402 13.97 20.69 -6.87
N LEU A 403 14.09 19.77 -7.84
CA LEU A 403 13.28 19.73 -9.06
C LEU A 403 12.41 18.48 -9.12
N SER A 404 11.34 18.53 -9.92
CA SER A 404 10.68 17.29 -10.32
C SER A 404 11.65 16.40 -11.11
N ILE A 405 11.42 15.09 -11.12
CA ILE A 405 12.23 14.15 -11.92
C ILE A 405 12.22 14.54 -13.41
N ALA A 406 11.09 15.00 -13.94
CA ALA A 406 11.01 15.45 -15.33
C ALA A 406 11.81 16.74 -15.58
N ASP A 407 11.74 17.71 -14.67
CA ASP A 407 12.53 18.94 -14.77
C ASP A 407 14.03 18.67 -14.64
N ALA A 408 14.42 17.76 -13.75
CA ALA A 408 15.79 17.31 -13.61
C ALA A 408 16.28 16.61 -14.88
N ALA A 409 15.48 15.71 -15.45
CA ALA A 409 15.80 15.05 -16.71
C ALA A 409 16.02 16.06 -17.85
N ARG A 410 15.15 17.06 -17.98
CA ARG A 410 15.31 18.16 -18.95
C ARG A 410 16.58 18.96 -18.70
N ARG A 411 16.87 19.30 -17.45
CA ARG A 411 18.03 20.12 -17.07
C ARG A 411 19.37 19.41 -17.27
N PHE A 412 19.41 18.11 -16.97
CA PHE A 412 20.64 17.30 -17.02
C PHE A 412 20.77 16.50 -18.32
N GLY A 413 19.82 16.64 -19.26
CA GLY A 413 19.89 16.03 -20.59
C GLY A 413 19.60 14.53 -20.62
N SER A 414 18.82 14.00 -19.66
CA SER A 414 18.37 12.60 -19.71
C SER A 414 17.26 12.43 -20.74
N THR A 415 17.43 11.47 -21.65
CA THR A 415 16.48 11.14 -22.73
C THR A 415 15.58 9.97 -22.41
N ASP A 416 15.73 9.37 -21.23
CA ASP A 416 14.99 8.18 -20.88
C ASP A 416 13.51 8.50 -20.68
N PRO A 417 12.61 7.67 -21.26
CA PRO A 417 11.19 7.92 -21.14
C PRO A 417 10.78 7.77 -19.67
N LEU A 418 10.14 8.80 -19.14
CA LEU A 418 9.46 8.74 -17.85
C LEU A 418 8.09 8.11 -18.05
N ALA A 419 7.67 7.30 -17.08
CA ALA A 419 6.27 6.93 -16.97
C ALA A 419 5.43 8.19 -16.62
N PRO A 420 4.11 8.14 -16.87
CA PRO A 420 3.16 9.12 -16.37
C PRO A 420 3.49 9.61 -14.95
N SER A 421 3.24 10.89 -14.65
CA SER A 421 3.33 11.44 -13.30
C SER A 421 4.74 11.48 -12.67
N ASN A 422 5.78 11.66 -13.50
CA ASN A 422 7.17 11.78 -13.06
C ASN A 422 7.70 10.50 -12.38
N ILE A 423 7.46 9.33 -12.98
CA ILE A 423 7.85 8.04 -12.41
C ILE A 423 9.03 7.44 -13.19
N ILE A 424 10.07 7.02 -12.47
CA ILE A 424 11.20 6.23 -12.98
C ILE A 424 10.91 4.75 -12.74
N ASN A 425 11.09 3.92 -13.76
CA ASN A 425 10.97 2.47 -13.65
C ASN A 425 12.35 1.82 -13.61
N ALA A 426 12.64 1.08 -12.54
CA ALA A 426 13.77 0.19 -12.42
C ALA A 426 13.26 -1.27 -12.48
N PRO A 427 13.40 -1.96 -13.63
CA PRO A 427 12.98 -3.35 -13.76
C PRO A 427 13.83 -4.28 -12.88
N CYS A 428 13.30 -5.47 -12.60
CA CYS A 428 14.03 -6.46 -11.81
C CYS A 428 15.36 -6.81 -12.48
N ALA A 429 16.44 -6.86 -11.68
CA ALA A 429 17.77 -7.23 -12.16
C ALA A 429 17.86 -8.67 -12.69
N LEU A 430 16.88 -9.51 -12.34
CA LEU A 430 16.78 -10.89 -12.76
C LEU A 430 15.62 -11.07 -13.75
N PRO A 431 15.78 -11.92 -14.78
CA PRO A 431 14.65 -12.40 -15.56
C PRO A 431 13.58 -13.04 -14.67
N ALA A 432 12.30 -12.93 -15.07
CA ALA A 432 11.17 -13.34 -14.24
C ALA A 432 11.24 -14.80 -13.74
N TRP A 433 11.76 -15.72 -14.56
CA TRP A 433 11.93 -17.12 -14.16
C TRP A 433 13.00 -17.29 -13.07
N ALA A 434 14.12 -16.56 -13.16
CA ALA A 434 15.22 -16.63 -12.22
C ALA A 434 14.83 -15.99 -10.88
N TYR A 435 14.11 -14.85 -10.95
CA TYR A 435 13.56 -14.19 -9.79
C TYR A 435 12.57 -15.09 -9.03
N LYS A 436 11.67 -15.79 -9.75
CA LYS A 436 10.74 -16.76 -9.15
C LYS A 436 11.47 -17.90 -8.45
N LEU A 437 12.54 -18.44 -9.05
CA LEU A 437 13.36 -19.48 -8.42
C LEU A 437 14.04 -19.00 -7.13
N MET A 438 14.58 -17.77 -7.17
CA MET A 438 15.19 -17.15 -6.00
C MET A 438 14.18 -17.00 -4.86
N CYS A 439 12.98 -16.45 -5.13
CA CYS A 439 11.92 -16.32 -4.13
C CYS A 439 11.47 -17.68 -3.56
N ALA A 440 11.36 -18.70 -4.42
CA ALA A 440 10.99 -20.05 -3.98
C ALA A 440 12.02 -20.69 -3.04
N ARG A 441 13.29 -20.27 -3.12
CA ARG A 441 14.36 -20.75 -2.24
C ARG A 441 14.35 -20.01 -0.89
N PHE A 442 14.04 -18.71 -0.89
CA PHE A 442 13.87 -17.94 0.34
C PHE A 442 12.66 -18.38 1.16
N ASN A 443 11.54 -18.76 0.53
CA ASN A 443 10.35 -19.24 1.24
C ASN A 443 10.45 -20.68 1.78
N ARG A 444 11.57 -21.39 1.53
CA ARG A 444 11.81 -22.77 2.03
C ARG A 444 12.84 -22.83 3.14
N ALA A 445 13.59 -21.75 3.36
CA ALA A 445 14.54 -21.59 4.45
C ALA A 445 13.83 -20.88 5.60
#